data_AF-A0A8T4E358-F1
#
_entry.id   AF-A0A8T4E358-F1
#
_cell.length_a   1.000
_cell.length_b   1.000
_cell.length_c   1.000
_cell.angle_alpha   90.00
_cell.angle_beta   90.00
_cell.angle_gamma   90.00
#
_symmetry.space_group_name_H-M   'P 1'
#
loop_
_entity.id
_entity.type
_entity.pdbx_description
1 polymer ?
#
loop_
_entity_poly.entity_id
_entity_poly.type
_entity_poly.pdbx_seq_one_letter_code
_entity_poly.pdbx_strand_id
1 'polypeptide(L)'
;MTVDDTMKNDRKLKNPPLLEGYLYDYKQAIKARDANKLLCIRLETSLACNIRCEYCFRDSGKAAENEMPYEDLKEIVNQAKQLGAKSIVIIGGGEPTIYPHFRELVEHIHSLKMVPVIITNNQRTTKELAEFLFKNNASVMIKLDSLRDEVMDKLTGVKGSCKKTKEGLQNLLDAGYKDLKKVKLSGSFVTNKLNIDEVETLWRFCRDRNMFPNMEIMTPNGRARNHMDWIPNREEVMDLRLRLLKIDEEEYGYTWVPYMPLTGAGCRQLEYSLCITVEGYARPCAAVLTTNLNVRKSGGNGMSLADVLKDPFIQRARNAWKYLEGKCGSCEYRENYCVGCRGISFTYALRAGKEPFEAIVSEDPYCSKGGSSKTQDEYERRC
;
A
#
# COMPACT_ATOMS: atom_id res chain seq x y z
N MET A 1 17.32 -0.67 -16.76
CA MET A 1 16.47 -0.46 -17.95
C MET A 1 15.04 -0.29 -17.44
N THR A 2 14.33 0.77 -17.82
CA THR A 2 12.87 0.81 -17.65
C THR A 2 12.25 -0.22 -18.59
N VAL A 3 11.01 -0.63 -18.36
CA VAL A 3 10.19 -1.47 -19.26
C VAL A 3 9.84 -0.68 -20.54
N ASP A 4 10.80 0.06 -21.11
CA ASP A 4 10.57 0.91 -22.28
C ASP A 4 11.02 0.26 -23.59
N ASP A 5 11.92 -0.72 -23.59
CA ASP A 5 12.60 -1.07 -24.87
C ASP A 5 12.66 -2.55 -25.27
N THR A 6 11.98 -3.49 -24.59
CA THR A 6 12.05 -4.91 -24.99
C THR A 6 10.73 -5.58 -25.37
N MET A 7 9.59 -4.90 -25.25
CA MET A 7 8.29 -5.43 -25.73
C MET A 7 7.90 -4.72 -27.02
N LYS A 8 8.46 -5.17 -28.15
CA LYS A 8 7.95 -4.83 -29.49
C LYS A 8 6.60 -5.52 -29.68
N ASN A 9 5.54 -4.92 -29.15
CA ASN A 9 4.16 -5.28 -29.42
C ASN A 9 3.58 -4.26 -30.42
N ASP A 10 2.86 -4.74 -31.45
CA ASP A 10 2.22 -3.88 -32.48
C ASP A 10 1.23 -2.85 -31.90
N ARG A 11 0.82 -3.03 -30.63
CA ARG A 11 0.11 -2.04 -29.82
C ARG A 11 1.12 -1.30 -28.93
N LYS A 12 1.25 0.02 -29.09
CA LYS A 12 2.04 0.89 -28.19
C LYS A 12 1.41 0.97 -26.79
N LEU A 13 1.49 -0.12 -26.03
CA LEU A 13 0.99 -0.21 -24.65
C LEU A 13 1.84 0.67 -23.74
N LYS A 14 1.22 1.21 -22.68
CA LYS A 14 1.87 2.12 -21.72
C LYS A 14 1.90 1.51 -20.32
N ASN A 15 2.80 2.01 -19.47
CA ASN A 15 2.69 1.72 -18.04
C ASN A 15 1.38 2.31 -17.48
N PRO A 16 0.68 1.62 -16.57
CA PRO A 16 -0.48 2.18 -15.90
C PRO A 16 -0.16 3.49 -15.15
N PRO A 17 -1.09 4.44 -15.11
CA PRO A 17 -0.94 5.62 -14.26
C PRO A 17 -0.94 5.20 -12.78
N LEU A 18 -0.03 5.77 -12.01
CA LEU A 18 0.10 5.54 -10.57
C LEU A 18 -0.65 6.61 -9.78
N LEU A 19 -1.15 6.23 -8.60
CA LEU A 19 -1.69 7.19 -7.63
C LEU A 19 -0.57 8.14 -7.18
N GLU A 20 -0.74 9.45 -7.43
CA GLU A 20 0.28 10.45 -7.14
C GLU A 20 0.69 10.43 -5.66
N GLY A 21 1.99 10.27 -5.40
CA GLY A 21 2.56 10.25 -4.05
C GLY A 21 2.45 8.91 -3.30
N TYR A 22 1.72 7.91 -3.81
CA TYR A 22 1.61 6.60 -3.16
C TYR A 22 2.77 5.66 -3.52
N LEU A 23 3.18 5.66 -4.78
CA LEU A 23 4.27 4.84 -5.33
C LEU A 23 5.25 5.71 -6.12
N TYR A 24 6.49 5.24 -6.19
CA TYR A 24 7.56 5.84 -6.97
C TYR A 24 8.19 4.78 -7.84
N ASP A 25 8.67 5.17 -9.02
CA ASP A 25 9.30 4.25 -9.95
C ASP A 25 10.64 3.71 -9.41
N TYR A 26 11.14 2.67 -10.07
CA TYR A 26 12.39 1.99 -9.71
C TYR A 26 13.61 2.91 -9.69
N LYS A 27 13.76 3.83 -10.66
CA LYS A 27 14.91 4.74 -10.73
C LYS A 27 14.90 5.70 -9.55
N GLN A 28 13.73 6.22 -9.21
CA GLN A 28 13.55 7.07 -8.03
C GLN A 28 13.84 6.29 -6.74
N ALA A 29 13.30 5.08 -6.60
CA ALA A 29 13.46 4.22 -5.44
C ALA A 29 14.94 3.96 -5.13
N ILE A 30 15.72 3.49 -6.11
CA ILE A 30 17.15 3.22 -5.95
C ILE A 30 17.94 4.47 -5.64
N LYS A 31 17.69 5.57 -6.37
CA LYS A 31 18.39 6.83 -6.12
C LYS A 31 18.18 7.32 -4.68
N ALA A 32 16.96 7.21 -4.16
CA ALA A 32 16.67 7.57 -2.78
C ALA A 32 17.31 6.59 -1.79
N ARG A 33 17.23 5.27 -2.07
CA ARG A 33 17.86 4.22 -1.26
C ARG A 33 19.34 4.47 -1.06
N ASP A 34 20.07 4.60 -2.17
CA ASP A 34 21.53 4.69 -2.20
C ASP A 34 22.03 6.02 -1.62
N ALA A 35 21.24 7.08 -1.71
CA ALA A 35 21.52 8.36 -1.04
C ALA A 35 21.10 8.39 0.44
N ASN A 36 20.62 7.27 0.99
CA ASN A 36 20.04 7.16 2.33
C ASN A 36 18.95 8.20 2.61
N LYS A 37 18.08 8.40 1.61
CA LYS A 37 16.95 9.35 1.60
C LYS A 37 15.61 8.63 1.61
N LEU A 38 14.55 9.42 1.81
CA LEU A 38 13.16 8.96 1.74
C LEU A 38 12.44 9.65 0.57
N LEU A 39 11.54 8.93 -0.09
CA LEU A 39 10.57 9.53 -1.02
C LEU A 39 9.20 9.72 -0.38
N CYS A 40 8.86 8.90 0.60
CA CYS A 40 7.70 9.10 1.46
C CYS A 40 7.90 8.44 2.83
N ILE A 41 6.97 8.71 3.73
CA ILE A 41 6.74 7.86 4.91
C ILE A 41 5.25 7.48 4.98
N ARG A 42 4.97 6.38 5.66
CA ARG A 42 3.63 5.95 6.04
C ARG A 42 3.41 6.26 7.50
N LEU A 43 2.33 6.96 7.82
CA LEU A 43 2.07 7.45 9.16
C LEU A 43 0.77 6.86 9.68
N GLU A 44 0.87 6.21 10.84
CA GLU A 44 -0.28 5.88 11.65
C GLU A 44 -0.55 7.03 12.62
N THR A 45 -1.80 7.49 12.67
CA THR A 45 -2.22 8.65 13.48
C THR A 45 -2.97 8.24 14.73
N SER A 46 -3.79 7.18 14.65
CA SER A 46 -4.54 6.62 15.77
C SER A 46 -5.06 5.22 15.42
N LEU A 47 -5.25 4.35 16.41
CA LEU A 47 -5.98 3.07 16.24
C LEU A 47 -7.50 3.24 16.28
N ALA A 48 -7.99 4.44 16.60
CA ALA A 48 -9.41 4.75 16.59
C ALA A 48 -10.01 4.51 15.19
N CYS A 49 -11.09 3.74 15.12
CA CYS A 49 -11.80 3.48 13.87
C CYS A 49 -13.32 3.43 14.11
N ASN A 50 -14.08 4.00 13.19
CA ASN A 50 -15.54 4.03 13.24
C ASN A 50 -16.23 2.80 12.63
N ILE A 51 -15.44 1.83 12.14
CA ILE A 51 -15.92 0.52 11.69
C ILE A 51 -14.99 -0.58 12.23
N ARG A 52 -15.42 -1.84 12.15
CA ARG A 52 -14.70 -2.97 12.74
C ARG A 52 -14.57 -4.12 11.74
N CYS A 53 -13.89 -3.88 10.62
CA CYS A 53 -13.74 -4.88 9.55
C CYS A 53 -13.19 -6.20 10.07
N GLU A 54 -13.74 -7.31 9.59
CA GLU A 54 -13.33 -8.68 9.94
C GLU A 54 -11.91 -9.00 9.44
N TYR A 55 -11.54 -8.43 8.29
CA TYR A 55 -10.22 -8.59 7.66
C TYR A 55 -9.18 -7.55 8.12
N CYS A 56 -9.46 -6.78 9.19
CA CYS A 56 -8.58 -5.67 9.59
C CYS A 56 -7.19 -6.15 10.01
N PHE A 57 -6.15 -5.67 9.31
CA PHE A 57 -4.76 -6.06 9.56
C PHE A 57 -4.15 -5.51 10.85
N ARG A 58 -4.76 -4.48 11.47
CA ARG A 58 -4.28 -3.81 12.70
C ARG A 58 -5.13 -4.05 13.94
N ASP A 59 -6.26 -4.75 13.80
CA ASP A 59 -7.25 -4.88 14.89
C ASP A 59 -7.71 -3.53 15.45
N SER A 60 -7.90 -2.55 14.57
CA SER A 60 -8.27 -1.17 14.94
C SER A 60 -9.67 -1.10 15.53
N GLY A 61 -9.91 -0.08 16.35
CA GLY A 61 -11.21 0.17 16.97
C GLY A 61 -11.12 1.33 17.96
N LYS A 62 -10.61 1.08 19.16
CA LYS A 62 -10.34 2.13 20.14
C LYS A 62 -8.94 2.71 19.90
N ALA A 63 -8.77 3.99 20.24
CA ALA A 63 -7.45 4.62 20.30
C ALA A 63 -6.54 3.84 21.25
N ALA A 64 -5.25 3.78 20.95
CA ALA A 64 -4.27 3.24 21.88
C ALA A 64 -4.10 4.19 23.07
N GLU A 65 -3.74 3.67 24.24
CA GLU A 65 -3.54 4.49 25.44
C GLU A 65 -2.32 5.42 25.31
N ASN A 66 -1.32 5.03 24.51
CA ASN A 66 -0.03 5.71 24.40
C ASN A 66 0.27 6.21 22.98
N GLU A 67 -0.74 6.76 22.29
CA GLU A 67 -0.56 7.38 20.98
C GLU A 67 0.33 8.63 21.08
N MET A 68 1.12 8.88 20.03
CA MET A 68 1.98 10.05 19.95
C MET A 68 1.14 11.34 19.92
N PRO A 69 1.60 12.41 20.59
CA PRO A 69 1.00 13.72 20.44
C PRO A 69 1.20 14.24 19.01
N TYR A 70 0.32 15.15 18.59
CA TYR A 70 0.38 15.75 17.26
C TYR A 70 1.71 16.44 16.95
N GLU A 71 2.35 17.09 17.94
CA GLU A 71 3.65 17.74 17.75
C GLU A 71 4.76 16.75 17.37
N ASP A 72 4.73 15.52 17.90
CA ASP A 72 5.69 14.49 17.49
C ASP A 72 5.44 14.04 16.04
N LEU A 73 4.18 13.87 15.64
CA LEU A 73 3.82 13.56 14.24
C LEU A 73 4.28 14.67 13.29
N LYS A 74 4.08 15.94 13.67
CA LYS A 74 4.49 17.12 12.90
C LYS A 74 6.00 17.17 12.71
N GLU A 75 6.75 16.88 13.77
CA GLU A 75 8.21 16.83 13.73
C GLU A 75 8.73 15.67 12.86
N ILE A 76 8.10 14.50 12.93
CA ILE A 76 8.40 13.36 12.06
C ILE A 76 8.17 13.72 10.59
N VAL A 77 7.09 14.44 10.27
CA VAL A 77 6.82 14.94 8.91
C VAL A 77 7.90 15.93 8.45
N ASN A 78 8.38 16.82 9.34
CA ASN A 78 9.46 17.75 9.04
C ASN A 78 10.78 17.02 8.74
N GLN A 79 11.14 16.01 9.54
CA GLN A 79 12.33 15.19 9.31
C GLN A 79 12.23 14.41 7.99
N ALA A 80 11.05 13.87 7.67
CA ALA A 80 10.83 13.19 6.40
C ALA A 80 11.07 14.15 5.22
N LYS A 81 10.60 15.39 5.32
CA LYS A 81 10.85 16.44 4.31
C LYS A 81 12.34 16.73 4.16
N GLN A 82 13.08 16.87 5.26
CA GLN A 82 14.54 17.09 5.24
C GLN A 82 15.29 15.93 4.56
N LEU A 83 14.80 14.70 4.73
CA LEU A 83 15.32 13.49 4.06
C LEU A 83 14.88 13.36 2.60
N GLY A 84 14.14 14.33 2.06
CA GLY A 84 13.75 14.39 0.65
C GLY A 84 12.37 13.83 0.31
N ALA A 85 11.54 13.53 1.32
CA ALA A 85 10.19 13.04 1.08
C ALA A 85 9.39 14.02 0.20
N LYS A 86 8.62 13.44 -0.71
CA LYS A 86 7.72 14.16 -1.63
C LYS A 86 6.25 13.95 -1.27
N SER A 87 5.95 12.95 -0.43
CA SER A 87 4.61 12.66 0.07
C SER A 87 4.64 12.08 1.47
N ILE A 88 3.50 12.19 2.15
CA ILE A 88 3.24 11.50 3.42
C ILE A 88 1.97 10.69 3.21
N VAL A 89 2.05 9.38 3.39
CA VAL A 89 0.88 8.49 3.30
C VAL A 89 0.30 8.30 4.69
N ILE A 90 -0.83 8.94 4.95
CA ILE A 90 -1.59 8.77 6.18
C ILE A 90 -2.36 7.47 6.05
N ILE A 91 -1.73 6.38 6.51
CA ILE A 91 -2.30 5.03 6.48
C ILE A 91 -3.22 4.77 7.67
N GLY A 92 -3.17 5.63 8.69
CA GLY A 92 -4.04 5.59 9.85
C GLY A 92 -3.56 4.65 10.94
N GLY A 93 -3.70 3.34 10.75
CA GLY A 93 -3.73 2.41 11.88
C GLY A 93 -5.18 2.10 12.26
N GLY A 94 -6.01 3.12 12.39
CA GLY A 94 -7.47 3.12 12.35
C GLY A 94 -7.99 3.98 11.19
N GLU A 95 -9.03 4.79 11.42
CA GLU A 95 -9.56 5.72 10.40
C GLU A 95 -8.92 7.11 10.53
N PRO A 96 -8.12 7.59 9.56
CA PRO A 96 -7.49 8.90 9.64
C PRO A 96 -8.47 10.06 9.80
N THR A 97 -9.63 10.02 9.12
CA THR A 97 -10.52 11.19 9.06
C THR A 97 -11.22 11.50 10.38
N ILE A 98 -11.11 10.63 11.39
CA ILE A 98 -11.64 10.87 12.75
C ILE A 98 -10.54 11.26 13.75
N TYR A 99 -9.27 11.29 13.33
CA TYR A 99 -8.18 11.78 14.15
C TYR A 99 -8.39 13.28 14.46
N PRO A 100 -8.29 13.73 15.72
CA PRO A 100 -8.63 15.10 16.10
C PRO A 100 -7.90 16.19 15.31
N HIS A 101 -6.63 15.95 14.92
CA HIS A 101 -5.80 16.91 14.17
C HIS A 101 -5.65 16.53 12.69
N PHE A 102 -6.62 15.82 12.12
CA PHE A 102 -6.54 15.33 10.74
C PHE A 102 -6.38 16.47 9.72
N ARG A 103 -7.15 17.55 9.86
CA ARG A 103 -7.11 18.67 8.90
C ARG A 103 -5.79 19.43 9.01
N GLU A 104 -5.34 19.70 10.22
CA GLU A 104 -4.08 20.38 10.51
C GLU A 104 -2.89 19.59 9.96
N LEU A 105 -2.91 18.26 10.10
CA LEU A 105 -1.88 17.38 9.53
C LEU A 105 -1.85 17.46 8.01
N VAL A 106 -3.01 17.40 7.34
CA VAL A 106 -3.11 17.50 5.87
C VAL A 106 -2.59 18.85 5.38
N GLU A 107 -3.00 19.95 6.02
CA GLU A 107 -2.54 21.30 5.68
C GLU A 107 -1.03 21.47 5.92
N HIS A 108 -0.51 20.93 7.03
CA HIS A 108 0.93 20.95 7.32
C HIS A 108 1.74 20.25 6.23
N ILE A 109 1.35 19.03 5.84
CA ILE A 109 2.00 18.28 4.76
C ILE A 109 1.96 19.08 3.44
N HIS A 110 0.81 19.66 3.11
CA HIS A 110 0.64 20.46 1.90
C HIS A 110 1.53 21.72 1.91
N SER A 111 1.62 22.41 3.06
CA SER A 111 2.44 23.61 3.25
C SER A 111 3.93 23.36 2.95
N LEU A 112 4.41 22.15 3.27
CA LEU A 112 5.77 21.68 2.99
C LEU A 112 5.97 21.25 1.52
N LYS A 113 5.00 21.51 0.65
CA LYS A 113 4.99 21.12 -0.77
C LYS A 113 5.15 19.60 -0.95
N MET A 114 4.61 18.82 -0.02
CA MET A 114 4.48 17.37 -0.15
C MET A 114 3.03 17.01 -0.47
N VAL A 115 2.80 15.85 -1.07
CA VAL A 115 1.46 15.33 -1.33
C VAL A 115 0.94 14.57 -0.10
N PRO A 116 -0.15 15.00 0.55
CA PRO A 116 -0.85 14.17 1.52
C PRO A 116 -1.54 13.03 0.76
N VAL A 117 -1.29 11.78 1.14
CA VAL A 117 -1.99 10.61 0.58
C VAL A 117 -2.81 9.97 1.68
N ILE A 118 -4.14 9.98 1.54
CA ILE A 118 -5.07 9.54 2.59
C ILE A 118 -5.60 8.16 2.25
N ILE A 119 -5.44 7.19 3.16
CA ILE A 119 -6.12 5.90 3.07
C ILE A 119 -7.29 5.91 4.04
N THR A 120 -8.52 5.87 3.53
CA THR A 120 -9.75 5.99 4.33
C THR A 120 -10.74 4.88 4.04
N ASN A 121 -11.53 4.49 5.05
CA ASN A 121 -12.67 3.61 4.90
C ASN A 121 -13.86 4.26 4.16
N ASN A 122 -13.77 5.57 3.90
CA ASN A 122 -14.72 6.36 3.11
C ASN A 122 -16.13 6.49 3.70
N GLN A 123 -16.37 6.01 4.92
CA GLN A 123 -17.70 6.00 5.55
C GLN A 123 -18.19 7.38 5.99
N ARG A 124 -17.27 8.35 6.10
CA ARG A 124 -17.55 9.73 6.57
C ARG A 124 -17.06 10.80 5.59
N THR A 125 -16.84 10.45 4.33
CA THR A 125 -16.43 11.40 3.31
C THR A 125 -17.61 12.27 2.88
N THR A 126 -17.79 13.38 3.58
CA THR A 126 -18.78 14.41 3.20
C THR A 126 -18.28 15.25 2.03
N LYS A 127 -19.16 16.05 1.45
CA LYS A 127 -18.79 17.02 0.40
C LYS A 127 -17.73 18.00 0.89
N GLU A 128 -17.87 18.53 2.12
CA GLU A 128 -16.92 19.48 2.69
C GLU A 128 -15.55 18.84 2.94
N LEU A 129 -15.51 17.56 3.31
CA LEU A 129 -14.26 16.83 3.45
C LEU A 129 -13.61 16.58 2.08
N ALA A 130 -14.40 16.17 1.08
CA ALA A 130 -13.90 15.96 -0.29
C ALA A 130 -13.30 17.24 -0.90
N GLU A 131 -14.00 18.37 -0.77
CA GLU A 131 -13.53 19.69 -1.22
C GLU A 131 -12.26 20.13 -0.48
N PHE A 132 -12.20 19.90 0.84
CA PHE A 132 -11.01 20.18 1.63
C PHE A 132 -9.79 19.39 1.16
N LEU A 133 -9.96 18.08 0.91
CA LEU A 133 -8.88 17.21 0.43
C LEU A 133 -8.40 17.64 -0.96
N PHE A 134 -9.35 17.94 -1.86
CA PHE A 134 -9.04 18.42 -3.21
C PHE A 134 -8.24 19.73 -3.18
N LYS A 135 -8.70 20.73 -2.39
CA LYS A 135 -8.02 22.02 -2.21
C LYS A 135 -6.59 21.87 -1.68
N ASN A 136 -6.35 20.89 -0.81
CA ASN A 136 -5.03 20.59 -0.26
C ASN A 136 -4.19 19.65 -1.13
N ASN A 137 -4.57 19.46 -2.40
CA ASN A 137 -3.83 18.67 -3.37
C ASN A 137 -3.61 17.21 -2.92
N ALA A 138 -4.49 16.67 -2.07
CA ALA A 138 -4.36 15.33 -1.52
C ALA A 138 -4.65 14.27 -2.59
N SER A 139 -3.99 13.11 -2.47
CA SER A 139 -4.42 11.89 -3.13
C SER A 139 -5.25 11.07 -2.14
N VAL A 140 -6.32 10.44 -2.60
CA VAL A 140 -7.26 9.69 -1.75
C VAL A 140 -7.36 8.25 -2.25
N MET A 141 -7.16 7.31 -1.33
CA MET A 141 -7.39 5.89 -1.54
C MET A 141 -8.54 5.47 -0.63
N ILE A 142 -9.67 5.15 -1.23
CA ILE A 142 -10.86 4.68 -0.52
C ILE A 142 -10.88 3.16 -0.43
N LYS A 143 -11.37 2.59 0.66
CA LYS A 143 -11.71 1.17 0.72
C LYS A 143 -12.98 0.90 -0.08
N LEU A 144 -12.88 -0.05 -1.01
CA LEU A 144 -13.90 -0.44 -1.98
C LEU A 144 -13.80 -1.95 -2.22
N ASP A 145 -13.99 -2.75 -1.18
CA ASP A 145 -13.79 -4.21 -1.24
C ASP A 145 -14.81 -4.97 -2.10
N SER A 146 -15.97 -4.36 -2.37
CA SER A 146 -17.03 -4.93 -3.21
C SER A 146 -18.07 -3.84 -3.57
N LEU A 147 -18.80 -4.02 -4.69
CA LEU A 147 -19.97 -3.24 -5.07
C LEU A 147 -21.28 -3.89 -4.62
N ARG A 148 -21.21 -5.13 -4.11
CA ARG A 148 -22.32 -5.91 -3.52
C ARG A 148 -22.50 -5.55 -2.04
N ASP A 149 -23.73 -5.24 -1.66
CA ASP A 149 -24.05 -4.74 -0.32
C ASP A 149 -23.76 -5.82 0.75
N GLU A 150 -24.14 -7.07 0.50
CA GLU A 150 -23.97 -8.19 1.44
C GLU A 150 -22.49 -8.53 1.70
N VAL A 151 -21.64 -8.44 0.68
CA VAL A 151 -20.20 -8.69 0.81
C VAL A 151 -19.55 -7.54 1.57
N MET A 152 -19.86 -6.29 1.22
CA MET A 152 -19.34 -5.12 1.94
C MET A 152 -19.74 -5.13 3.42
N ASP A 153 -21.01 -5.39 3.72
CA ASP A 153 -21.51 -5.39 5.09
C ASP A 153 -20.85 -6.50 5.92
N LYS A 154 -20.66 -7.70 5.33
CA LYS A 154 -19.94 -8.81 5.97
C LYS A 154 -18.47 -8.48 6.23
N LEU A 155 -17.78 -7.90 5.25
CA LEU A 155 -16.37 -7.56 5.35
C LEU A 155 -16.10 -6.43 6.37
N THR A 156 -16.97 -5.42 6.40
CA THR A 156 -16.82 -4.23 7.26
C THR A 156 -17.43 -4.40 8.65
N GLY A 157 -18.34 -5.36 8.83
CA GLY A 157 -19.10 -5.57 10.07
C GLY A 157 -20.19 -4.52 10.30
N VAL A 158 -20.58 -3.75 9.27
CA VAL A 158 -21.51 -2.62 9.37
C VAL A 158 -22.55 -2.71 8.27
N LYS A 159 -23.84 -2.71 8.64
CA LYS A 159 -24.94 -2.71 7.67
C LYS A 159 -25.00 -1.40 6.87
N GLY A 160 -25.24 -1.51 5.56
CA GLY A 160 -25.33 -0.37 4.65
C GLY A 160 -24.00 0.32 4.37
N SER A 161 -22.87 -0.37 4.58
CA SER A 161 -21.54 0.21 4.39
C SER A 161 -21.27 0.55 2.93
N CYS A 162 -21.76 -0.28 2.00
CA CYS A 162 -21.60 -0.07 0.56
C CYS A 162 -22.25 1.25 0.10
N LYS A 163 -23.46 1.55 0.58
CA LYS A 163 -24.16 2.80 0.26
C LYS A 163 -23.34 4.03 0.66
N LYS A 164 -22.82 4.05 1.89
CA LYS A 164 -21.97 5.14 2.38
C LYS A 164 -20.67 5.27 1.60
N THR A 165 -20.05 4.15 1.23
CA THR A 165 -18.85 4.16 0.38
C THR A 165 -19.15 4.75 -1.01
N LYS A 166 -20.30 4.41 -1.62
CA LYS A 166 -20.73 4.97 -2.91
C LYS A 166 -21.00 6.49 -2.80
N GLU A 167 -21.67 6.94 -1.74
CA GLU A 167 -21.90 8.37 -1.46
C GLU A 167 -20.58 9.14 -1.27
N GLY A 168 -19.66 8.61 -0.47
CA GLY A 168 -18.35 9.22 -0.25
C GLY A 168 -17.50 9.28 -1.53
N LEU A 169 -17.56 8.24 -2.36
CA LEU A 169 -16.92 8.24 -3.67
C LEU A 169 -17.53 9.33 -4.57
N GLN A 170 -18.86 9.45 -4.61
CA GLN A 170 -19.53 10.47 -5.42
C GLN A 170 -19.08 11.88 -5.01
N ASN A 171 -18.99 12.16 -3.70
CA ASN A 171 -18.48 13.44 -3.19
C ASN A 171 -17.05 13.74 -3.67
N LEU A 172 -16.16 12.74 -3.71
CA LEU A 172 -14.80 12.89 -4.24
C LEU A 172 -14.81 13.14 -5.76
N LEU A 173 -15.64 12.43 -6.52
CA LEU A 173 -15.76 12.63 -7.95
C LEU A 173 -16.29 14.05 -8.27
N ASP A 174 -17.27 14.52 -7.53
CA ASP A 174 -17.87 15.86 -7.69
C ASP A 174 -16.94 16.99 -7.24
N ALA A 175 -16.01 16.71 -6.32
CA ALA A 175 -14.94 17.64 -5.98
C ALA A 175 -13.89 17.83 -7.11
N GLY A 176 -13.95 17.01 -8.18
CA GLY A 176 -13.12 17.17 -9.38
C GLY A 176 -11.99 16.15 -9.54
N TYR A 177 -11.91 15.11 -8.68
CA TYR A 177 -10.83 14.12 -8.76
C TYR A 177 -10.79 13.36 -10.09
N LYS A 178 -11.94 13.13 -10.74
CA LYS A 178 -12.04 12.42 -12.03
C LYS A 178 -11.46 13.21 -13.20
N ASP A 179 -11.48 14.53 -13.12
CA ASP A 179 -11.13 15.45 -14.21
C ASP A 179 -9.63 15.78 -14.24
N LEU A 180 -8.85 15.24 -13.29
CA LEU A 180 -7.43 15.47 -13.18
C LEU A 180 -6.62 14.64 -14.18
N LYS A 181 -5.63 15.27 -14.81
CA LYS A 181 -4.65 14.55 -15.67
C LYS A 181 -3.82 13.53 -14.90
N LYS A 182 -3.51 13.81 -13.63
CA LYS A 182 -2.81 12.89 -12.73
C LYS A 182 -3.82 12.13 -11.91
N VAL A 183 -3.63 10.82 -11.79
CA VAL A 183 -4.50 9.98 -10.95
C VAL A 183 -4.26 10.30 -9.48
N LYS A 184 -5.30 10.83 -8.83
CA LYS A 184 -5.32 11.19 -7.41
C LYS A 184 -6.37 10.45 -6.60
N LEU A 185 -7.19 9.64 -7.23
CA LEU A 185 -8.20 8.83 -6.59
C LEU A 185 -7.88 7.36 -6.81
N SER A 186 -8.12 6.52 -5.81
CA SER A 186 -7.88 5.08 -5.87
C SER A 186 -8.97 4.33 -5.14
N GLY A 187 -9.42 3.22 -5.73
CA GLY A 187 -10.22 2.22 -5.06
C GLY A 187 -9.30 1.09 -4.60
N SER A 188 -9.32 0.79 -3.31
CA SER A 188 -8.51 -0.24 -2.69
C SER A 188 -9.38 -1.37 -2.19
N PHE A 189 -9.07 -2.59 -2.60
CA PHE A 189 -9.79 -3.79 -2.23
C PHE A 189 -8.82 -4.86 -1.73
N VAL A 190 -9.09 -5.38 -0.55
CA VAL A 190 -8.38 -6.53 0.02
C VAL A 190 -9.02 -7.77 -0.56
N THR A 191 -8.36 -8.34 -1.58
CA THR A 191 -8.80 -9.54 -2.26
C THR A 191 -8.78 -10.73 -1.30
N ASN A 192 -9.94 -11.37 -1.20
CA ASN A 192 -10.21 -12.54 -0.37
C ASN A 192 -11.30 -13.40 -1.06
N LYS A 193 -11.56 -14.60 -0.55
CA LYS A 193 -12.50 -15.54 -1.18
C LYS A 193 -13.96 -15.05 -1.26
N LEU A 194 -14.33 -14.02 -0.51
CA LEU A 194 -15.67 -13.43 -0.56
C LEU A 194 -15.85 -12.43 -1.72
N ASN A 195 -14.75 -11.90 -2.29
CA ASN A 195 -14.82 -10.88 -3.34
C ASN A 195 -13.94 -11.17 -4.57
N ILE A 196 -13.19 -12.27 -4.58
CA ILE A 196 -12.25 -12.58 -5.67
C ILE A 196 -12.92 -12.69 -7.04
N ASP A 197 -14.17 -13.15 -7.06
CA ASP A 197 -15.05 -13.24 -8.23
C ASP A 197 -15.45 -11.87 -8.81
N GLU A 198 -15.33 -10.80 -8.01
CA GLU A 198 -15.73 -9.43 -8.35
C GLU A 198 -14.55 -8.50 -8.65
N VAL A 199 -13.31 -8.94 -8.39
CA VAL A 199 -12.12 -8.06 -8.52
C VAL A 199 -11.95 -7.50 -9.93
N GLU A 200 -12.27 -8.27 -10.98
CA GLU A 200 -12.27 -7.77 -12.35
C GLU A 200 -13.24 -6.60 -12.58
N THR A 201 -14.43 -6.67 -11.97
CA THR A 201 -15.44 -5.61 -12.02
C THR A 201 -14.94 -4.38 -11.28
N LEU A 202 -14.35 -4.56 -10.09
CA LEU A 202 -13.75 -3.47 -9.32
C LEU A 202 -12.58 -2.80 -10.06
N TRP A 203 -11.78 -3.60 -10.77
CA TRP A 203 -10.66 -3.11 -11.57
C TRP A 203 -11.14 -2.17 -12.69
N ARG A 204 -12.12 -2.63 -13.49
CA ARG A 204 -12.75 -1.80 -14.54
C ARG A 204 -13.44 -0.58 -13.95
N PHE A 205 -14.19 -0.76 -12.86
CA PHE A 205 -14.88 0.32 -12.17
C PHE A 205 -13.94 1.48 -11.81
N CYS A 206 -12.74 1.16 -11.30
CA CYS A 206 -11.70 2.13 -11.02
C CYS A 206 -11.16 2.79 -12.30
N ARG A 207 -10.78 1.99 -13.30
CA ARG A 207 -10.21 2.50 -14.57
C ARG A 207 -11.15 3.46 -15.29
N ASP A 208 -12.42 3.10 -15.42
CA ASP A 208 -13.46 3.91 -16.08
C ASP A 208 -13.69 5.27 -15.43
N ARG A 209 -13.26 5.43 -14.16
CA ARG A 209 -13.43 6.65 -13.36
C ARG A 209 -12.12 7.39 -13.10
N ASN A 210 -11.07 7.08 -13.86
CA ASN A 210 -9.73 7.66 -13.67
C ASN A 210 -9.18 7.41 -12.26
N MET A 211 -9.44 6.22 -11.70
CA MET A 211 -8.97 5.80 -10.39
C MET A 211 -7.88 4.73 -10.53
N PHE A 212 -6.89 4.76 -9.64
CA PHE A 212 -5.91 3.69 -9.52
C PHE A 212 -6.54 2.48 -8.80
N PRO A 213 -6.63 1.29 -9.43
CA PRO A 213 -7.08 0.08 -8.74
C PRO A 213 -5.96 -0.49 -7.87
N ASN A 214 -6.16 -0.50 -6.55
CA ASN A 214 -5.19 -1.03 -5.58
C ASN A 214 -5.67 -2.39 -5.05
N MET A 215 -5.28 -3.47 -5.75
CA MET A 215 -5.53 -4.85 -5.34
C MET A 215 -4.53 -5.26 -4.25
N GLU A 216 -5.03 -5.52 -3.04
CA GLU A 216 -4.25 -6.05 -1.92
C GLU A 216 -4.56 -7.52 -1.71
N ILE A 217 -3.60 -8.29 -1.18
CA ILE A 217 -3.84 -9.67 -0.75
C ILE A 217 -4.02 -9.66 0.76
N MET A 218 -5.06 -10.34 1.26
CA MET A 218 -5.32 -10.41 2.69
C MET A 218 -4.10 -10.97 3.44
N THR A 219 -3.51 -10.15 4.32
CA THR A 219 -2.38 -10.54 5.15
C THR A 219 -2.90 -10.96 6.53
N PRO A 220 -2.52 -12.14 7.06
CA PRO A 220 -3.10 -12.72 8.28
C PRO A 220 -2.60 -12.09 9.58
N ASN A 221 -2.77 -10.77 9.71
CA ASN A 221 -2.46 -9.95 10.89
C ASN A 221 -3.74 -9.37 11.49
N GLY A 222 -3.69 -8.91 12.74
CA GLY A 222 -4.85 -8.31 13.42
C GLY A 222 -6.04 -9.28 13.49
N ARG A 223 -7.24 -8.83 13.10
CA ARG A 223 -8.45 -9.67 13.04
C ARG A 223 -8.45 -10.64 11.87
N ALA A 224 -7.76 -10.33 10.78
CA ALA A 224 -7.69 -11.20 9.60
C ALA A 224 -7.13 -12.59 9.93
N ARG A 225 -6.34 -12.72 11.00
CA ARG A 225 -5.82 -14.03 11.47
C ARG A 225 -6.92 -15.02 11.90
N ASN A 226 -8.12 -14.53 12.18
CA ASN A 226 -9.27 -15.35 12.56
C ASN A 226 -10.03 -15.91 11.35
N HIS A 227 -9.70 -15.45 10.13
CA HIS A 227 -10.39 -15.78 8.88
C HIS A 227 -9.41 -16.33 7.84
N MET A 228 -8.53 -17.24 8.26
CA MET A 228 -7.51 -17.84 7.38
C MET A 228 -8.12 -18.55 6.15
N ASP A 229 -9.35 -19.03 6.28
CA ASP A 229 -10.13 -19.67 5.22
C ASP A 229 -10.50 -18.71 4.08
N TRP A 230 -10.55 -17.39 4.34
CA TRP A 230 -10.83 -16.37 3.33
C TRP A 230 -9.60 -16.00 2.50
N ILE A 231 -8.40 -16.44 2.87
CA ILE A 231 -7.18 -16.12 2.14
C ILE A 231 -7.17 -16.91 0.82
N PRO A 232 -7.10 -16.24 -0.35
CA PRO A 232 -6.98 -16.94 -1.62
C PRO A 232 -5.63 -17.64 -1.70
N ASN A 233 -5.60 -18.82 -2.33
CA ASN A 233 -4.36 -19.52 -2.56
C ASN A 233 -3.53 -18.84 -3.67
N ARG A 234 -2.28 -19.28 -3.82
CA ARG A 234 -1.33 -18.72 -4.80
C ARG A 234 -1.87 -18.78 -6.23
N GLU A 235 -2.48 -19.89 -6.65
CA GLU A 235 -2.95 -20.09 -8.01
C GLU A 235 -4.14 -19.17 -8.33
N GLU A 236 -5.08 -19.01 -7.40
CA GLU A 236 -6.21 -18.09 -7.52
C GLU A 236 -5.73 -16.65 -7.74
N VAL A 237 -4.72 -16.20 -6.98
CA VAL A 237 -4.14 -14.86 -7.12
C VAL A 237 -3.41 -14.70 -8.45
N MET A 238 -2.67 -15.72 -8.89
CA MET A 238 -1.93 -15.69 -10.15
C MET A 238 -2.85 -15.63 -11.36
N ASP A 239 -3.86 -16.50 -11.40
CA ASP A 239 -4.86 -16.50 -12.46
C ASP A 239 -5.57 -15.14 -12.55
N LEU A 240 -5.99 -14.60 -11.41
CA LEU A 240 -6.60 -13.28 -11.35
C LEU A 240 -5.66 -12.20 -11.90
N ARG A 241 -4.37 -12.19 -11.52
CA ARG A 241 -3.42 -11.20 -12.02
C ARG A 241 -3.22 -11.26 -13.54
N LEU A 242 -3.22 -12.45 -14.15
CA LEU A 242 -3.19 -12.56 -15.62
C LEU A 242 -4.45 -12.01 -16.27
N ARG A 243 -5.63 -12.32 -15.72
CA ARG A 243 -6.90 -11.75 -16.20
C ARG A 243 -6.89 -10.23 -16.12
N LEU A 244 -6.43 -9.67 -15.00
CA LEU A 244 -6.30 -8.21 -14.83
C LEU A 244 -5.28 -7.58 -15.80
N LEU A 245 -4.17 -8.26 -16.10
CA LEU A 245 -3.22 -7.80 -17.12
C LEU A 245 -3.87 -7.77 -18.49
N LYS A 246 -4.58 -8.85 -18.88
CA LYS A 246 -5.30 -8.92 -20.14
C LYS A 246 -6.33 -7.81 -20.28
N ILE A 247 -7.09 -7.52 -19.22
CA ILE A 247 -8.04 -6.39 -19.17
C ILE A 247 -7.34 -5.07 -19.44
N ASP A 248 -6.24 -4.80 -18.72
CA ASP A 248 -5.48 -3.56 -18.91
C ASP A 248 -4.94 -3.43 -20.35
N GLU A 249 -4.47 -4.52 -20.96
CA GLU A 249 -3.94 -4.51 -22.33
C GLU A 249 -5.02 -4.35 -23.41
N GLU A 250 -6.16 -5.03 -23.24
CA GLU A 250 -7.22 -5.08 -24.24
C GLU A 250 -8.17 -3.89 -24.16
N GLU A 251 -8.49 -3.43 -22.94
CA GLU A 251 -9.52 -2.41 -22.71
C GLU A 251 -8.93 -1.03 -22.42
N TYR A 252 -7.76 -0.95 -21.79
CA TYR A 252 -7.19 0.32 -21.30
C TYR A 252 -5.84 0.72 -21.91
N GLY A 253 -5.25 -0.14 -22.74
CA GLY A 253 -3.97 0.12 -23.41
C GLY A 253 -2.77 0.17 -22.46
N TYR A 254 -2.85 -0.50 -21.31
CA TYR A 254 -1.76 -0.60 -20.34
C TYR A 254 -1.11 -1.99 -20.33
N THR A 255 0.16 -2.06 -19.95
CA THR A 255 0.85 -3.34 -19.72
C THR A 255 1.75 -3.25 -18.49
N TRP A 256 1.94 -4.36 -17.79
CA TRP A 256 2.72 -4.44 -16.56
C TRP A 256 3.12 -5.89 -16.28
N VAL A 257 4.05 -6.05 -15.34
CA VAL A 257 4.65 -7.36 -15.07
C VAL A 257 3.93 -8.06 -13.91
N PRO A 258 3.35 -9.25 -14.13
CA PRO A 258 2.38 -9.82 -13.21
C PRO A 258 2.95 -10.52 -11.96
N TYR A 259 4.27 -10.69 -11.88
CA TYR A 259 4.95 -11.22 -10.68
C TYR A 259 5.30 -10.15 -9.64
N MET A 260 4.99 -8.88 -9.92
CA MET A 260 5.30 -7.79 -9.01
C MET A 260 4.43 -7.86 -7.74
N PRO A 261 4.95 -7.41 -6.57
CA PRO A 261 4.25 -7.56 -5.30
C PRO A 261 2.93 -6.80 -5.22
N LEU A 262 2.82 -5.67 -5.92
CA LEU A 262 1.57 -4.94 -6.10
C LEU A 262 1.13 -5.06 -7.55
N THR A 263 -0.09 -5.56 -7.76
CA THR A 263 -0.70 -5.75 -9.09
C THR A 263 -0.75 -4.40 -9.84
N GLY A 264 -0.40 -4.38 -11.13
CA GLY A 264 -0.45 -3.17 -11.96
C GLY A 264 0.70 -2.17 -11.82
N ALA A 265 1.46 -2.18 -10.73
CA ALA A 265 2.44 -1.11 -10.45
C ALA A 265 3.76 -1.58 -9.82
N GLY A 266 3.73 -2.67 -9.06
CA GLY A 266 4.83 -3.08 -8.19
C GLY A 266 4.96 -2.25 -6.92
N CYS A 267 5.78 -2.76 -5.99
CA CYS A 267 6.02 -2.13 -4.70
C CYS A 267 7.51 -2.24 -4.36
N ARG A 268 8.15 -1.10 -4.16
CA ARG A 268 9.56 -0.96 -3.76
C ARG A 268 9.70 -0.12 -2.48
N GLN A 269 8.63 -0.01 -1.71
CA GLN A 269 8.54 0.92 -0.58
C GLN A 269 9.62 0.69 0.47
N LEU A 270 10.05 -0.55 0.69
CA LEU A 270 11.13 -0.85 1.63
C LEU A 270 12.43 -0.14 1.28
N GLU A 271 12.65 0.25 0.02
CA GLU A 271 13.89 0.91 -0.41
C GLU A 271 13.91 2.41 -0.12
N TYR A 272 12.74 3.06 -0.02
CA TYR A 272 12.63 4.52 0.03
C TYR A 272 11.66 5.07 1.07
N SER A 273 10.99 4.22 1.84
CA SER A 273 9.97 4.60 2.82
C SER A 273 10.25 3.98 4.19
N LEU A 274 9.63 4.58 5.20
CA LEU A 274 9.43 3.99 6.52
C LEU A 274 7.93 4.00 6.84
N CYS A 275 7.52 3.16 7.77
CA CYS A 275 6.20 3.17 8.40
C CYS A 275 6.37 3.55 9.87
N ILE A 276 5.65 4.54 10.34
CA ILE A 276 5.68 5.00 11.73
C ILE A 276 4.36 4.63 12.38
N THR A 277 4.40 3.90 13.49
CA THR A 277 3.19 3.48 14.22
C THR A 277 2.62 4.59 15.08
N VAL A 278 1.41 4.38 15.61
CA VAL A 278 0.74 5.35 16.49
C VAL A 278 1.56 5.67 17.73
N GLU A 279 2.38 4.74 18.23
CA GLU A 279 3.24 4.92 19.40
C GLU A 279 4.63 5.47 19.07
N GLY A 280 4.97 5.61 17.78
CA GLY A 280 6.25 6.17 17.33
C GLY A 280 7.32 5.18 16.93
N TYR A 281 6.99 3.90 16.72
CA TYR A 281 7.97 2.93 16.23
C TYR A 281 8.12 2.99 14.71
N ALA A 282 9.35 3.13 14.24
CA ALA A 282 9.69 3.16 12.82
C ALA A 282 10.01 1.75 12.28
N ARG A 283 9.39 1.36 11.17
CA ARG A 283 9.48 0.03 10.55
C ARG A 283 9.69 0.14 9.04
N PRO A 284 10.26 -0.86 8.34
CA PRO A 284 10.45 -0.80 6.88
C PRO A 284 9.14 -0.77 6.07
N CYS A 285 8.07 -1.35 6.59
CA CYS A 285 6.78 -1.49 5.91
C CYS A 285 5.66 -1.71 6.95
N ALA A 286 4.43 -1.34 6.63
CA ALA A 286 3.27 -1.50 7.54
C ALA A 286 3.00 -2.96 7.94
N ALA A 287 3.35 -3.93 7.07
CA ALA A 287 3.20 -5.36 7.34
C ALA A 287 4.43 -6.00 8.02
N VAL A 288 5.53 -5.26 8.20
CA VAL A 288 6.69 -5.72 8.97
C VAL A 288 6.49 -5.27 10.41
N LEU A 289 5.86 -6.13 11.22
CA LEU A 289 5.41 -5.80 12.59
C LEU A 289 6.52 -5.95 13.64
N THR A 290 7.76 -5.59 13.31
CA THR A 290 8.89 -5.61 14.24
C THR A 290 9.75 -4.37 14.04
N THR A 291 10.11 -3.72 15.15
CA THR A 291 11.33 -2.93 15.42
C THR A 291 11.23 -2.39 16.86
N ASN A 292 12.37 -2.03 17.46
CA ASN A 292 12.44 -1.25 18.71
C ASN A 292 12.93 0.19 18.45
N LEU A 293 12.71 0.71 17.25
CA LEU A 293 13.23 2.00 16.79
C LEU A 293 12.20 3.11 17.06
N ASN A 294 12.23 3.69 18.26
CA ASN A 294 11.28 4.72 18.67
C ASN A 294 11.77 6.12 18.25
N VAL A 295 10.94 6.86 17.51
CA VAL A 295 11.21 8.23 17.04
C VAL A 295 10.43 9.31 17.81
N ARG A 296 9.60 8.90 18.77
CA ARG A 296 8.82 9.77 19.64
C ARG A 296 9.72 10.69 20.47
N LYS A 297 9.51 12.01 20.40
CA LYS A 297 10.30 12.98 21.16
C LYS A 297 9.71 13.24 22.55
N SER A 298 8.39 13.23 22.67
CA SER A 298 7.72 13.30 23.97
C SER A 298 8.08 12.07 24.82
N GLY A 299 8.82 12.28 25.92
CA GLY A 299 9.38 11.23 26.77
C GLY A 299 10.92 11.14 26.77
N GLY A 300 11.61 11.86 25.87
CA GLY A 300 13.08 11.95 25.80
C GLY A 300 13.76 10.83 25.00
N ASN A 301 14.86 11.17 24.33
CA ASN A 301 15.77 10.27 23.57
C ASN A 301 15.22 9.54 22.33
N GLY A 302 14.08 9.97 21.76
CA GLY A 302 13.63 9.45 20.46
C GLY A 302 14.66 9.63 19.35
N MET A 303 14.84 8.59 18.53
CA MET A 303 15.77 8.61 17.39
C MET A 303 15.34 9.62 16.33
N SER A 304 16.29 10.16 15.57
CA SER A 304 15.95 10.86 14.32
C SER A 304 15.62 9.84 13.23
N LEU A 305 14.81 10.23 12.23
CA LEU A 305 14.60 9.38 11.05
C LEU A 305 15.91 9.06 10.31
N ALA A 306 16.88 9.98 10.34
CA ALA A 306 18.19 9.78 9.74
C ALA A 306 18.99 8.67 10.46
N ASP A 307 18.83 8.54 11.78
CA ASP A 307 19.48 7.47 12.56
C ASP A 307 18.75 6.14 12.42
N VAL A 308 17.41 6.16 12.35
CA VAL A 308 16.62 4.96 12.00
C VAL A 308 17.09 4.39 10.66
N LEU A 309 17.38 5.24 9.68
CA LEU A 309 17.88 4.77 8.38
C LEU A 309 19.23 4.07 8.48
N LYS A 310 20.05 4.29 9.51
CA LYS A 310 21.34 3.61 9.69
C LYS A 310 21.22 2.26 10.39
N ASP A 311 20.06 1.95 10.96
CA ASP A 311 19.83 0.71 11.69
C ASP A 311 20.08 -0.53 10.80
N PRO A 312 20.76 -1.59 11.31
CA PRO A 312 21.08 -2.77 10.52
C PRO A 312 19.86 -3.50 9.94
N PHE A 313 18.74 -3.54 10.67
CA PHE A 313 17.51 -4.18 10.18
C PHE A 313 16.88 -3.34 9.07
N ILE A 314 16.82 -2.02 9.25
CA ILE A 314 16.35 -1.09 8.20
C ILE A 314 17.24 -1.18 6.95
N GLN A 315 18.56 -1.22 7.12
CA GLN A 315 19.51 -1.36 6.01
C GLN A 315 19.37 -2.70 5.28
N ARG A 316 19.17 -3.80 6.00
CA ARG A 316 18.88 -5.11 5.40
C ARG A 316 17.59 -5.09 4.61
N ALA A 317 16.53 -4.50 5.17
CA ALA A 317 15.23 -4.37 4.51
C ALA A 317 15.31 -3.53 3.23
N ARG A 318 15.99 -2.38 3.28
CA ARG A 318 16.24 -1.48 2.14
C ARG A 318 17.07 -2.13 1.04
N ASN A 319 17.97 -3.05 1.42
CA ASN A 319 18.84 -3.78 0.50
C ASN A 319 18.46 -5.26 0.39
N ALA A 320 17.18 -5.60 0.57
CA ALA A 320 16.72 -6.99 0.64
C ALA A 320 17.18 -7.83 -0.56
N TRP A 321 17.25 -7.23 -1.75
CA TRP A 321 17.71 -7.88 -2.99
C TRP A 321 19.06 -8.61 -2.89
N LYS A 322 19.97 -8.16 -1.99
CA LYS A 322 21.28 -8.79 -1.76
C LYS A 322 21.20 -10.07 -0.94
N TYR A 323 20.11 -10.25 -0.21
CA TYR A 323 19.99 -11.23 0.87
C TYR A 323 18.81 -12.18 0.67
N LEU A 324 18.05 -12.05 -0.43
CA LEU A 324 16.89 -12.89 -0.71
C LEU A 324 17.28 -14.37 -0.68
N GLU A 325 16.41 -15.18 -0.09
CA GLU A 325 16.59 -16.63 0.06
C GLU A 325 15.72 -17.40 -0.94
N GLY A 326 16.03 -18.70 -1.11
CA GLY A 326 15.24 -19.63 -1.92
C GLY A 326 15.09 -19.20 -3.38
N LYS A 327 13.91 -19.39 -3.96
CA LYS A 327 13.56 -19.02 -5.35
C LYS A 327 13.72 -17.53 -5.62
N CYS A 328 13.47 -16.68 -4.63
CA CYS A 328 13.71 -15.23 -4.76
C CYS A 328 15.21 -14.94 -4.80
N GLY A 329 15.97 -15.70 -4.01
CA GLY A 329 17.42 -15.67 -3.92
C GLY A 329 18.15 -16.22 -5.13
N SER A 330 17.52 -16.88 -6.10
CA SER A 330 18.17 -17.31 -7.36
C SER A 330 17.59 -16.64 -8.61
N CYS A 331 16.59 -15.76 -8.44
CA CYS A 331 15.86 -15.15 -9.54
C CYS A 331 16.65 -14.03 -10.25
N GLU A 332 16.68 -14.04 -11.59
CA GLU A 332 17.34 -13.00 -12.39
C GLU A 332 16.72 -11.60 -12.23
N TYR A 333 15.46 -11.51 -11.79
CA TYR A 333 14.77 -10.24 -11.58
C TYR A 333 15.09 -9.56 -10.24
N ARG A 334 15.78 -10.25 -9.33
CA ARG A 334 15.92 -9.86 -7.92
C ARG A 334 16.58 -8.49 -7.70
N GLU A 335 17.57 -8.17 -8.53
CA GLU A 335 18.38 -6.97 -8.40
C GLU A 335 17.68 -5.75 -9.01
N ASN A 336 17.10 -5.94 -10.20
CA ASN A 336 16.68 -4.82 -11.04
C ASN A 336 15.18 -4.59 -11.12
N TYR A 337 14.35 -5.55 -10.72
CA TYR A 337 12.92 -5.48 -11.00
C TYR A 337 12.06 -5.82 -9.78
N CYS A 338 12.21 -7.03 -9.23
CA CYS A 338 11.29 -7.54 -8.21
C CYS A 338 12.05 -8.08 -7.00
N VAL A 339 11.70 -7.59 -5.81
CA VAL A 339 12.12 -8.20 -4.55
C VAL A 339 10.99 -9.00 -3.90
N GLY A 340 9.84 -9.17 -4.55
CA GLY A 340 8.63 -9.77 -3.97
C GLY A 340 8.03 -8.96 -2.82
N CYS A 341 6.91 -9.43 -2.26
CA CYS A 341 6.21 -8.75 -1.18
C CYS A 341 6.89 -9.06 0.15
N ARG A 342 7.78 -8.17 0.59
CA ARG A 342 8.53 -8.36 1.84
C ARG A 342 7.62 -8.36 3.07
N GLY A 343 6.49 -7.66 3.04
CA GLY A 343 5.52 -7.65 4.15
C GLY A 343 4.80 -8.99 4.34
N ILE A 344 4.31 -9.58 3.26
CA ILE A 344 3.69 -10.91 3.29
C ILE A 344 4.76 -11.97 3.61
N SER A 345 5.92 -11.92 2.94
CA SER A 345 7.03 -12.85 3.21
C SER A 345 7.41 -12.84 4.68
N PHE A 346 7.56 -11.65 5.27
CA PHE A 346 7.85 -11.46 6.69
C PHE A 346 6.77 -12.06 7.59
N THR A 347 5.49 -11.79 7.31
CA THR A 347 4.37 -12.30 8.11
C THR A 347 4.32 -13.83 8.12
N TYR A 348 4.43 -14.48 6.96
CA TYR A 348 4.39 -15.94 6.87
C TYR A 348 5.64 -16.59 7.45
N ALA A 349 6.81 -16.02 7.20
CA ALA A 349 8.07 -16.53 7.72
C ALA A 349 8.16 -16.47 9.25
N LEU A 350 7.73 -15.37 9.87
CA LEU A 350 7.64 -15.28 11.33
C LEU A 350 6.71 -16.35 11.91
N ARG A 351 5.55 -16.58 11.28
CA ARG A 351 4.60 -17.63 11.71
C ARG A 351 5.18 -19.04 11.57
N ALA A 352 6.14 -19.23 10.67
CA ALA A 352 6.90 -20.46 10.51
C ALA A 352 8.10 -20.57 11.48
N GLY A 353 8.26 -19.60 12.40
CA GLY A 353 9.30 -19.63 13.43
C GLY A 353 10.64 -19.02 13.01
N LYS A 354 10.73 -18.34 11.86
CA LYS A 354 11.94 -17.61 11.47
C LYS A 354 12.13 -16.35 12.30
N GLU A 355 13.38 -15.95 12.52
CA GLU A 355 13.72 -14.70 13.17
C GLU A 355 13.51 -13.49 12.23
N PRO A 356 13.31 -12.26 12.75
CA PRO A 356 13.05 -11.06 11.95
C PRO A 356 13.96 -10.84 10.75
N PHE A 357 15.28 -11.00 10.93
CA PHE A 357 16.28 -10.79 9.89
C PHE A 357 16.19 -11.81 8.74
N GLU A 358 15.73 -13.02 9.03
CA GLU A 358 15.51 -14.10 8.04
C GLU A 358 14.13 -13.95 7.39
N ALA A 359 13.13 -13.58 8.19
CA ALA A 359 11.76 -13.40 7.74
C ALA A 359 11.65 -12.33 6.64
N ILE A 360 12.39 -11.21 6.78
CA ILE A 360 12.32 -10.11 5.81
C ILE A 360 12.90 -10.47 4.44
N VAL A 361 13.77 -11.47 4.34
CA VAL A 361 14.41 -11.91 3.09
C VAL A 361 13.89 -13.25 2.56
N SER A 362 12.91 -13.83 3.24
CA SER A 362 12.30 -15.11 2.85
C SER A 362 11.55 -15.04 1.52
N GLU A 363 11.20 -16.19 0.97
CA GLU A 363 10.47 -16.29 -0.29
C GLU A 363 9.10 -15.60 -0.23
N ASP A 364 8.71 -14.98 -1.34
CA ASP A 364 7.34 -14.49 -1.49
C ASP A 364 6.39 -15.66 -1.80
N PRO A 365 5.43 -15.97 -0.91
CA PRO A 365 4.54 -17.12 -1.08
C PRO A 365 3.57 -16.95 -2.25
N TYR A 366 3.33 -15.72 -2.72
CA TYR A 366 2.47 -15.43 -3.87
C TYR A 366 3.28 -15.14 -5.14
N CYS A 367 4.59 -15.37 -5.13
CA CYS A 367 5.40 -15.23 -6.33
C CYS A 367 5.00 -16.26 -7.39
N SER A 368 4.75 -15.79 -8.60
CA SER A 368 4.37 -16.62 -9.73
C SER A 368 5.52 -17.36 -10.39
N LYS A 369 6.77 -17.20 -9.97
CA LYS A 369 7.89 -17.96 -10.55
C LYS A 369 8.06 -19.33 -9.88
N GLY A 370 8.25 -20.38 -10.68
CA GLY A 370 8.59 -21.73 -10.22
C GLY A 370 7.42 -22.63 -9.82
N GLY A 371 6.19 -22.40 -10.31
CA GLY A 371 5.03 -23.27 -10.11
C GLY A 371 4.81 -24.28 -11.24
N SER A 372 4.02 -25.32 -11.01
CA SER A 372 3.74 -26.42 -11.96
C SER A 372 2.36 -26.32 -12.62
N SER A 373 1.95 -25.14 -13.11
CA SER A 373 0.61 -24.93 -13.69
C SER A 373 0.65 -24.32 -15.09
N LYS A 374 -0.41 -24.50 -15.90
CA LYS A 374 -0.56 -23.85 -17.22
C LYS A 374 -0.43 -22.33 -17.14
N THR A 375 -0.82 -21.75 -16.02
CA THR A 375 -0.67 -20.33 -15.69
C THR A 375 0.81 -19.92 -15.71
N GLN A 376 1.72 -20.79 -15.23
CA GLN A 376 3.17 -20.56 -15.22
C GLN A 376 3.72 -20.27 -16.62
N ASP A 377 3.37 -21.09 -17.61
CA ASP A 377 3.88 -20.96 -18.97
C ASP A 377 3.47 -19.62 -19.59
N GLU A 378 2.24 -19.17 -19.32
CA GLU A 378 1.76 -17.87 -19.78
C GLU A 378 2.47 -16.71 -19.06
N TYR A 379 2.73 -16.85 -17.77
CA TYR A 379 3.58 -15.91 -17.03
C TYR A 379 4.98 -15.83 -17.63
N GLU A 380 5.64 -16.96 -17.89
CA GLU A 380 7.00 -17.01 -18.41
C GLU A 380 7.12 -16.46 -19.83
N ARG A 381 6.10 -16.65 -20.68
CA ARG A 381 6.08 -16.04 -22.03
C ARG A 381 5.90 -14.53 -22.02
N ARG A 382 5.30 -13.98 -20.96
CA ARG A 382 4.98 -12.54 -20.82
C ARG A 382 6.12 -11.75 -20.17
N CYS A 383 7.12 -12.44 -19.61
CA CYS A 383 8.30 -11.86 -18.97
C CYS A 383 9.46 -11.88 -19.95
#